data_AF-A0ABD4TJ56-F1
#
_entry.id   AF-A0ABD4TJ56-F1
#
_cell.length_a   1.000
_cell.length_b   1.000
_cell.length_c   1.000
_cell.angle_alpha   90.00
_cell.angle_beta   90.00
_cell.angle_gamma   90.00
#
_symmetry.space_group_name_H-M   'P 1'
#
loop_
_entity.id
_entity.type
_entity.pdbx_description
1 polymer ?
#
loop_
_entity_poly.entity_id
_entity_poly.type
_entity_poly.pdbx_seq_one_letter_code
_entity_poly.pdbx_strand_id
1 'polypeptide(L)'
;MRHTISTELANGTPIHRLAAAEAWVAFRAEVIGESSEAYSILLTPLREEVLVRSIRPVNRGFNAIIEAAVHGTRYIMNHDPELEWLIRHHLALARKCGGEREKQAAGMVEGLLK
;
A
#
# COMPACT_ATOMS: atom_id res chain seq x y z
N MET A 1 0.31 10.36 11.50
CA MET A 1 -1.10 10.63 11.14
C MET A 1 -1.98 9.68 11.94
N ARG A 2 -2.99 10.16 12.65
CA ARG A 2 -4.04 9.28 13.20
C ARG A 2 -4.98 8.93 12.06
N HIS A 3 -4.93 7.70 11.57
CA HIS A 3 -5.87 7.24 10.56
C HIS A 3 -7.23 7.03 11.25
N THR A 4 -8.22 7.85 10.87
CA THR A 4 -9.59 7.70 11.37
C THR A 4 -10.23 6.52 10.67
N ILE A 5 -10.98 5.70 11.42
CA ILE A 5 -11.72 4.55 10.90
C ILE A 5 -13.20 4.93 10.84
N SER A 6 -13.87 4.57 9.74
CA SER A 6 -15.32 4.70 9.60
C SER A 6 -15.96 3.31 9.68
N THR A 7 -17.07 3.21 10.43
CA THR A 7 -17.88 1.98 10.50
C THR A 7 -19.00 2.05 9.47
N GLU A 8 -19.12 1.00 8.69
CA GLU A 8 -20.12 0.81 7.63
C GLU A 8 -20.91 -0.47 7.93
N LEU A 9 -22.09 -0.61 7.34
CA LEU A 9 -22.83 -1.88 7.35
C LEU A 9 -22.75 -2.55 5.99
N ALA A 10 -22.38 -3.83 5.95
CA ALA A 10 -22.47 -4.68 4.77
C ALA A 10 -23.27 -5.94 5.13
N ASN A 11 -24.44 -6.10 4.51
CA ASN A 11 -25.40 -7.18 4.81
C ASN A 11 -25.72 -7.33 6.31
N GLY A 12 -25.87 -6.21 7.02
CA GLY A 12 -26.16 -6.19 8.46
C GLY A 12 -24.95 -6.40 9.37
N THR A 13 -23.77 -6.71 8.82
CA THR A 13 -22.52 -6.84 9.57
C THR A 13 -21.76 -5.51 9.59
N PRO A 14 -21.30 -5.04 10.76
CA PRO A 14 -20.39 -3.90 10.84
C PRO A 14 -19.04 -4.20 10.19
N ILE A 15 -18.60 -3.35 9.28
CA ILE A 15 -17.29 -3.40 8.62
C ILE A 15 -16.57 -2.07 8.83
N HIS A 16 -15.24 -2.10 8.86
CA HIS A 16 -14.41 -0.92 9.06
C HIS A 16 -13.63 -0.58 7.80
N ARG A 17 -13.61 0.71 7.43
CA ARG A 17 -12.77 1.24 6.35
C ARG A 17 -11.92 2.39 6.84
N LEU A 18 -10.87 2.71 6.10
CA LEU A 18 -10.14 3.96 6.28
C LEU A 18 -11.06 5.13 5.93
N ALA A 19 -11.15 6.12 6.82
CA ALA A 19 -11.98 7.30 6.60
C ALA A 19 -11.56 8.09 5.35
N ALA A 20 -10.26 8.06 5.02
CA ALA A 20 -9.66 8.76 3.89
C ALA A 20 -9.55 7.89 2.61
N ALA A 21 -10.15 6.70 2.58
CA ALA A 21 -10.18 5.91 1.35
C ALA A 21 -10.96 6.65 0.26
N GLU A 22 -10.50 6.59 -0.99
CA GLU A 22 -11.23 7.16 -2.13
C GLU A 22 -12.37 6.26 -2.60
N ALA A 23 -12.21 4.96 -2.42
CA ALA A 23 -13.21 3.94 -2.65
C ALA A 23 -12.92 2.75 -1.73
N TRP A 24 -13.93 1.91 -1.51
CA TRP A 24 -13.78 0.72 -0.69
C TRP A 24 -14.72 -0.40 -1.14
N VAL A 25 -14.35 -1.63 -0.79
CA VAL A 25 -15.17 -2.83 -0.98
C VAL A 25 -15.07 -3.68 0.29
N ALA A 26 -16.20 -4.10 0.84
CA ALA A 26 -16.27 -5.15 1.84
C ALA A 26 -16.42 -6.49 1.14
N PHE A 27 -15.61 -7.47 1.52
CA PHE A 27 -15.64 -8.81 0.95
C PHE A 27 -16.02 -9.86 2.00
N ARG A 28 -16.72 -10.90 1.55
CA ARG A 28 -16.65 -12.22 2.19
C ARG A 28 -15.44 -12.93 1.63
N ALA A 29 -14.60 -13.45 2.52
CA ALA A 29 -13.37 -14.15 2.19
C ALA A 29 -13.52 -15.64 2.46
N GLU A 30 -13.07 -16.46 1.52
CA GLU A 30 -13.05 -17.92 1.63
C GLU A 30 -11.66 -18.43 1.24
N VAL A 31 -11.08 -19.30 2.07
CA VAL A 31 -9.80 -19.94 1.77
C VAL A 31 -10.05 -21.03 0.74
N ILE A 32 -9.44 -20.91 -0.43
CA ILE A 32 -9.56 -21.89 -1.52
C ILE A 32 -8.27 -22.68 -1.74
N GLY A 33 -7.19 -22.32 -1.05
CA GLY A 33 -5.92 -23.04 -1.06
C GLY A 33 -4.95 -22.52 -0.01
N GLU A 34 -4.06 -23.38 0.43
CA GLU A 34 -3.02 -23.10 1.42
C GLU A 34 -1.71 -23.79 0.98
N SER A 35 -0.61 -23.07 1.08
CA SER A 35 0.75 -23.59 0.96
C SER A 35 1.53 -23.29 2.24
N SER A 36 2.78 -23.75 2.33
CA SER A 36 3.67 -23.42 3.43
C SER A 36 4.01 -21.92 3.52
N GLU A 37 3.77 -21.15 2.46
CA GLU A 37 4.19 -19.74 2.36
C GLU A 37 3.02 -18.76 2.18
N ALA A 38 1.85 -19.21 1.72
CA ALA A 38 0.74 -18.32 1.41
C ALA A 38 -0.65 -18.99 1.41
N TYR A 39 -1.68 -18.17 1.60
CA TYR A 39 -3.08 -18.53 1.39
C TYR A 39 -3.58 -17.97 0.06
N SER A 40 -4.38 -18.78 -0.65
CA SER A 40 -5.20 -18.33 -1.78
C SER A 40 -6.62 -18.10 -1.29
N ILE A 41 -7.12 -16.86 -1.43
CA ILE A 41 -8.42 -16.43 -0.90
C ILE A 41 -9.33 -16.00 -2.06
N LEU A 42 -10.54 -16.56 -2.12
CA LEU A 42 -11.62 -16.07 -2.96
C LEU A 42 -12.33 -14.92 -2.24
N LEU A 43 -12.48 -13.79 -2.93
CA LEU A 43 -13.14 -12.59 -2.41
C LEU A 43 -14.47 -12.34 -3.14
N THR A 44 -15.59 -12.45 -2.42
CA THR A 44 -16.93 -12.11 -2.93
C THR A 44 -17.36 -10.75 -2.39
N PRO A 45 -17.60 -9.72 -3.24
CA PRO A 45 -18.07 -8.42 -2.78
C PRO A 45 -19.41 -8.51 -2.03
N LEU A 46 -19.53 -7.77 -0.94
CA LEU A 46 -20.76 -7.63 -0.13
C LEU A 46 -21.36 -6.23 -0.23
N ARG A 47 -20.50 -5.21 -0.26
CA ARG A 47 -20.85 -3.81 -0.47
C ARG A 47 -19.62 -3.09 -1.00
N GLU A 48 -19.84 -2.13 -1.87
CA GLU A 48 -18.80 -1.28 -2.43
C GLU A 48 -19.30 0.16 -2.55
N GLU A 49 -18.37 1.11 -2.50
CA GLU A 49 -18.69 2.52 -2.66
C GLU A 49 -17.48 3.31 -3.15
N VAL A 50 -17.71 4.22 -4.10
CA VAL A 50 -16.73 5.21 -4.54
C VAL A 50 -17.04 6.53 -3.83
N LEU A 51 -16.16 6.96 -2.93
CA LEU A 51 -16.33 8.13 -2.09
C LEU A 51 -15.80 9.41 -2.77
N VAL A 52 -14.72 9.29 -3.53
CA VAL A 52 -14.06 10.41 -4.20
C VAL A 52 -13.87 10.07 -5.68
N ARG A 53 -14.35 10.96 -6.56
CA ARG A 53 -14.14 10.87 -8.01
C ARG A 53 -13.13 11.92 -8.42
N SER A 54 -11.86 11.56 -8.41
CA SER A 54 -10.76 12.46 -8.78
C SER A 54 -9.89 11.86 -9.87
N ILE A 55 -9.27 12.72 -10.68
CA ILE A 55 -8.27 12.30 -11.66
C ILE A 55 -6.91 12.27 -10.95
N ARG A 56 -6.30 11.08 -10.88
CA ARG A 56 -4.93 10.90 -10.40
C ARG A 56 -3.98 10.84 -11.60
N PRO A 57 -3.24 11.93 -11.92
CA PRO A 57 -2.26 11.88 -12.99
C PRO A 57 -1.12 10.92 -12.62
N VAL A 58 -0.50 10.31 -13.63
CA VAL A 58 0.66 9.43 -13.45
C VAL A 58 1.77 10.20 -12.75
N ASN A 59 2.19 9.72 -11.57
CA ASN A 59 3.25 10.32 -10.78
C ASN A 59 4.37 9.30 -10.54
N ARG A 60 5.51 9.53 -11.20
CA ARG A 60 6.70 8.68 -11.09
C ARG A 60 7.28 8.64 -9.66
N GLY A 61 7.07 9.69 -8.87
CA GLY A 61 7.52 9.72 -7.49
C GLY A 61 6.69 8.80 -6.60
N PHE A 62 5.36 8.83 -6.74
CA PHE A 62 4.47 7.92 -6.02
C PHE A 62 4.74 6.46 -6.39
N ASN A 63 4.87 6.16 -7.68
CA ASN A 63 5.19 4.81 -8.14
C ASN A 63 6.54 4.33 -7.59
N ALA A 64 7.55 5.21 -7.58
CA ALA A 64 8.86 4.86 -7.03
C ALA A 64 8.83 4.58 -5.53
N ILE A 65 7.94 5.22 -4.75
CA ILE A 65 7.77 4.88 -3.34
C ILE A 65 7.24 3.45 -3.15
N ILE A 66 6.32 3.00 -4.01
CA ILE A 66 5.80 1.63 -3.96
C ILE A 66 6.93 0.64 -4.21
N GLU A 67 7.71 0.84 -5.28
CA GLU A 67 8.86 -0.03 -5.60
C GLU A 67 9.90 -0.03 -4.47
N ALA A 68 10.27 1.15 -3.96
CA ALA A 68 11.24 1.26 -2.86
C ALA A 68 10.76 0.53 -1.59
N ALA A 69 9.47 0.61 -1.26
CA ALA A 69 8.91 -0.09 -0.11
C ALA A 69 8.94 -1.62 -0.29
N VAL A 70 8.64 -2.09 -1.50
CA VAL A 70 8.66 -3.51 -1.88
C VAL A 70 10.09 -4.09 -1.87
N HIS A 71 11.08 -3.33 -2.34
CA HIS A 71 12.48 -3.70 -2.18
C HIS A 71 12.92 -3.65 -0.71
N GLY A 72 12.45 -2.64 0.04
CA GLY A 72 12.75 -2.46 1.46
C GLY A 72 12.33 -3.65 2.31
N THR A 73 11.11 -4.19 2.11
CA THR A 73 10.65 -5.35 2.88
C THR A 73 11.43 -6.64 2.57
N ARG A 74 12.03 -6.76 1.38
CA ARG A 74 12.93 -7.88 1.04
C ARG A 74 14.34 -7.64 1.56
N TYR A 75 14.83 -6.41 1.51
CA TYR A 75 16.16 -6.04 1.99
C TYR A 75 16.32 -6.37 3.47
N ILE A 76 15.31 -6.11 4.31
CA ILE A 76 15.37 -6.45 5.74
C ILE A 76 15.47 -7.97 6.00
N MET A 77 15.20 -8.83 5.01
CA MET A 77 15.29 -10.28 5.19
C MET A 77 16.71 -10.82 4.93
N ASN A 78 17.47 -10.20 4.03
CA ASN A 78 18.74 -10.76 3.54
C ASN A 78 19.87 -9.73 3.33
N HIS A 79 19.60 -8.43 3.48
CA HIS A 79 20.51 -7.31 3.27
C HIS A 79 21.25 -7.33 1.92
N ASP A 80 20.56 -7.77 0.86
CA ASP A 80 21.12 -7.81 -0.50
C ASP A 80 21.54 -6.40 -0.98
N PRO A 81 22.82 -6.18 -1.34
CA PRO A 81 23.29 -4.90 -1.87
C PRO A 81 22.57 -4.44 -3.15
N GLU A 82 22.05 -5.36 -3.97
CA GLU A 82 21.26 -5.00 -5.16
C GLU A 82 19.93 -4.36 -4.75
N LEU A 83 19.27 -4.90 -3.73
CA LEU A 83 18.05 -4.32 -3.18
C LEU A 83 18.32 -2.94 -2.57
N GLU A 84 19.43 -2.75 -1.87
CA GLU A 84 19.83 -1.42 -1.37
C GLU A 84 19.98 -0.43 -2.53
N TRP A 85 20.67 -0.82 -3.61
CA TRP A 85 20.82 0.04 -4.79
C TRP A 85 19.46 0.39 -5.40
N LEU A 86 18.56 -0.58 -5.56
CA LEU A 86 17.21 -0.38 -6.08
C LEU A 86 16.38 0.54 -5.19
N ILE A 87 16.48 0.42 -3.87
CA ILE A 87 15.84 1.34 -2.92
C ILE A 87 16.36 2.76 -3.18
N ARG A 88 17.69 2.97 -3.16
CA ARG A 88 18.29 4.30 -3.37
C ARG A 88 17.91 4.91 -4.72
N HIS A 89 17.89 4.11 -5.78
CA HIS A 89 17.45 4.53 -7.11
C HIS A 89 16.02 5.09 -7.09
N HIS A 90 15.09 4.34 -6.51
CA HIS A 90 13.68 4.74 -6.45
C HIS A 90 13.45 5.92 -5.50
N LEU A 91 14.18 6.02 -4.38
CA LEU A 91 14.13 7.18 -3.50
C LEU A 91 14.59 8.46 -4.20
N ALA A 92 15.60 8.38 -5.08
CA ALA A 92 16.01 9.52 -5.90
C ALA A 92 14.89 9.97 -6.87
N LEU A 93 14.18 9.03 -7.50
CA LEU A 93 13.02 9.33 -8.33
C LEU A 93 11.86 9.94 -7.53
N ALA A 94 11.57 9.40 -6.33
CA ALA A 94 10.57 9.94 -5.41
C ALA A 94 10.86 11.39 -5.02
N ARG A 95 12.12 11.71 -4.72
CA ARG A 95 12.53 13.07 -4.37
C ARG A 95 12.47 14.04 -5.56
N LYS A 96 12.75 13.55 -6.77
CA LYS A 96 12.75 14.36 -8.00
C LYS A 96 11.33 14.63 -8.54
N CYS A 97 10.47 13.63 -8.52
CA CYS A 97 9.17 13.66 -9.20
C CYS A 97 7.96 13.73 -8.23
N GLY A 98 8.18 13.45 -6.95
CA GLY A 98 7.15 13.42 -5.93
C GLY A 98 6.96 14.77 -5.22
N GLY A 99 5.79 14.92 -4.60
CA GLY A 99 5.50 16.06 -3.74
C GLY A 99 6.03 15.85 -2.32
N GLU A 100 5.58 16.69 -1.41
CA GLU A 100 6.00 16.63 0.00
C GLU A 100 5.66 15.28 0.65
N ARG A 101 4.49 14.72 0.32
CA ARG A 101 4.06 13.41 0.83
C ARG A 101 5.01 12.28 0.40
N GLU A 102 5.42 12.26 -0.86
CA GLU A 102 6.36 11.25 -1.36
C GLU A 102 7.76 11.45 -0.79
N LYS A 103 8.20 12.69 -0.54
CA LYS A 103 9.48 12.97 0.14
C LYS A 103 9.50 12.49 1.59
N GLN A 104 8.38 12.68 2.30
CA GLN A 104 8.22 12.15 3.66
C GLN A 104 8.24 10.61 3.65
N ALA A 105 7.50 9.99 2.73
CA ALA A 105 7.53 8.53 2.56
C ALA A 105 8.94 8.03 2.19
N ALA A 106 9.69 8.76 1.37
CA ALA A 106 11.07 8.43 1.04
C ALA A 106 11.96 8.41 2.29
N GLY A 107 11.80 9.38 3.21
CA GLY A 107 12.51 9.39 4.49
C GLY A 107 12.15 8.19 5.39
N MET A 108 10.89 7.74 5.35
CA MET A 108 10.46 6.54 6.09
C MET A 108 11.11 5.27 5.53
N VAL A 109 11.11 5.09 4.20
CA VAL A 109 11.71 3.93 3.53
C VAL A 109 13.23 3.95 3.66
N GLU A 110 13.88 5.10 3.58
CA GLU A 110 15.33 5.24 3.81
C GLU A 110 15.74 4.80 5.22
N GLY A 111 14.83 4.88 6.18
CA GLY A 111 15.04 4.34 7.53
C GLY A 111 15.28 2.84 7.58
N LEU A 112 14.91 2.08 6.54
CA LEU A 112 15.15 0.63 6.43
C LEU A 112 16.61 0.30 6.03
N LEU A 113 17.38 1.29 5.58
CA LEU A 113 18.79 1.13 5.20
C LEU A 113 19.77 1.43 6.35
N LYS A 114 19.25 1.65 7.56
CA LYS A 114 20.03 1.89 8.78
C LYS A 114 20.11 0.60 9.59
#